data_AF-A0A523DMG3-F1
#
_entry.id   AF-A0A523DMG3-F1
#
_cell.length_a   1.000
_cell.length_b   1.000
_cell.length_c   1.000
_cell.angle_alpha   90.00
_cell.angle_beta   90.00
_cell.angle_gamma   90.00
#
_symmetry.space_group_name_H-M   'P 1'
#
loop_
_entity.id
_entity.type
_entity.pdbx_description
1 polymer ?
#
loop_
_entity_poly.entity_id
_entity_poly.type
_entity_poly.pdbx_seq_one_letter_code
_entity_poly.pdbx_strand_id
1 'polypeptide(L)'
;MDSGFTQGILPPGEVEGLIFTGANTLEWNPHLAAGTYNLYRGLQSNLAGLGFGQCVQQQLAGTNATDGELVPAGDALLYLVTVANNIGEEGGKGFQSNGSARQGNMCP
;
A
#
# COMPACT_ATOMS: atom_id res chain seq x y z
N MET A 1 -1.36 -26.57 29.12
CA MET A 1 -2.44 -26.40 28.14
C MET A 1 -2.35 -25.00 27.56
N ASP A 2 -1.33 -24.82 26.72
CA ASP A 2 -1.34 -24.13 25.42
C ASP A 2 -2.51 -23.16 25.17
N SER A 3 -2.35 -21.91 25.61
CA SER A 3 -3.06 -20.76 25.03
C SER A 3 -2.36 -20.40 23.72
N GLY A 4 -2.61 -21.21 22.70
CA GLY A 4 -2.15 -21.00 21.32
C GLY A 4 -2.67 -19.67 20.78
N PHE A 5 -1.77 -18.93 20.14
CA PHE A 5 -1.98 -17.66 19.47
C PHE A 5 -3.23 -17.68 18.56
N THR A 6 -4.37 -17.22 19.06
CA THR A 6 -5.54 -16.82 18.25
C THR A 6 -5.57 -15.31 18.02
N GLN A 7 -4.42 -14.64 17.99
CA GLN A 7 -4.32 -13.47 17.13
C GLN A 7 -4.27 -14.02 15.71
N GLY A 8 -5.42 -14.05 15.04
CA GLY A 8 -5.46 -14.31 13.60
C GLY A 8 -4.33 -13.51 12.96
N ILE A 9 -3.50 -14.18 12.17
CA ILE A 9 -2.40 -13.55 11.44
C ILE A 9 -3.01 -12.34 10.75
N LEU A 10 -2.74 -11.13 11.26
CA LEU A 10 -3.25 -9.93 10.63
C LEU A 10 -2.73 -9.96 9.18
N PRO A 11 -3.58 -9.75 8.18
CA PRO A 11 -3.13 -9.78 6.81
C PRO A 11 -1.97 -8.78 6.64
N PRO A 12 -0.97 -9.14 5.82
CA PRO A 12 0.27 -8.38 5.71
C PRO A 12 -0.01 -6.94 5.25
N GLY A 13 0.55 -5.97 5.97
CA GLY A 13 0.25 -4.54 5.78
C GLY A 13 0.97 -3.89 4.59
N GLU A 14 1.34 -2.63 4.78
CA GLU A 14 2.15 -1.85 3.84
C GLU A 14 3.55 -2.47 3.64
N VAL A 15 4.06 -2.44 2.42
CA VAL A 15 5.43 -2.87 2.11
C VAL A 15 6.47 -1.82 2.51
N GLU A 16 7.71 -2.24 2.69
CA GLU A 16 8.83 -1.34 2.92
C GLU A 16 9.62 -1.06 1.64
N GLY A 17 10.43 0.00 1.66
CA GLY A 17 11.40 0.29 0.59
C GLY A 17 10.78 0.77 -0.73
N LEU A 18 9.55 1.31 -0.70
CA LEU A 18 8.91 1.88 -1.89
C LEU A 18 9.70 3.09 -2.39
N ILE A 19 10.24 2.99 -3.61
CA ILE A 19 11.05 4.03 -4.26
C ILE A 19 10.72 4.12 -5.75
N PHE A 20 11.06 5.25 -6.37
CA PHE A 20 11.14 5.35 -7.82
C PHE A 20 12.53 4.94 -8.31
N THR A 21 12.60 3.97 -9.23
CA THR A 21 13.83 3.55 -9.91
C THR A 21 13.94 4.10 -11.33
N GLY A 22 12.84 4.68 -11.85
CA GLY A 22 12.78 5.40 -13.12
C GLY A 22 11.80 6.58 -13.04
N ALA A 23 11.59 7.26 -14.17
CA ALA A 23 10.69 8.42 -14.22
C ALA A 23 9.23 8.09 -13.87
N ASN A 24 8.82 6.84 -14.07
CA ASN A 24 7.48 6.34 -13.80
C ASN A 24 7.48 4.92 -13.20
N THR A 25 8.63 4.38 -12.81
CA THR A 25 8.74 3.02 -12.29
C THR A 25 8.92 3.06 -10.78
N LEU A 26 8.00 2.42 -10.06
CA LEU A 26 8.07 2.18 -8.63
C LEU A 26 8.56 0.75 -8.37
N GLU A 27 9.41 0.59 -7.37
CA GLU A 27 9.88 -0.69 -6.85
C GLU A 27 9.78 -0.71 -5.32
N TRP A 28 9.62 -1.90 -4.74
CA TRP A 28 9.56 -2.10 -3.29
C TRP A 28 10.17 -3.43 -2.88
N ASN A 29 10.39 -3.61 -1.58
CA ASN A 29 10.94 -4.86 -1.07
C ASN A 29 9.90 -6.00 -1.16
N PRO A 30 10.31 -7.23 -1.52
CA PRO A 30 9.41 -8.38 -1.48
C PRO A 30 8.95 -8.66 -0.05
N HIS A 31 7.67 -9.00 0.11
CA HIS A 31 7.09 -9.37 1.40
C HIS A 31 6.87 -10.89 1.49
N LEU A 32 7.27 -11.52 2.59
CA LEU A 32 7.24 -12.99 2.75
C LEU A 32 5.83 -13.59 2.67
N ALA A 33 4.82 -12.82 3.07
CA ALA A 33 3.42 -13.24 3.03
C ALA A 33 2.68 -12.81 1.75
N ALA A 34 3.39 -12.26 0.75
CA ALA A 34 2.73 -11.77 -0.46
C ALA A 34 2.21 -12.91 -1.34
N GLY A 35 0.92 -12.86 -1.65
CA GLY A 35 0.36 -13.48 -2.86
C GLY A 35 0.33 -12.48 -4.00
N THR A 36 -0.13 -11.25 -3.72
CA THR A 36 -0.12 -10.12 -4.67
C THR A 36 0.10 -8.79 -3.93
N TYR A 37 0.31 -7.72 -4.71
CA TYR A 37 0.42 -6.35 -4.20
C TYR A 37 -0.64 -5.44 -4.83
N ASN A 38 -1.02 -4.41 -4.09
CA ASN A 38 -1.95 -3.37 -4.53
C ASN A 38 -1.28 -1.99 -4.40
N LEU A 39 -1.25 -1.22 -5.48
CA LEU A 39 -0.68 0.13 -5.53
C LEU A 39 -1.79 1.17 -5.33
N TYR A 40 -1.56 2.03 -4.36
CA TYR A 40 -2.40 3.16 -4.01
C TYR A 40 -1.71 4.47 -4.34
N ARG A 41 -2.49 5.42 -4.84
CA ARG A 41 -2.02 6.77 -5.18
C ARG A 41 -3.01 7.82 -4.70
N GLY A 42 -2.50 8.89 -4.11
CA GLY A 42 -3.30 10.05 -3.70
C GLY A 42 -2.55 11.35 -3.93
N LEU A 43 -3.26 12.47 -3.87
CA LEU A 43 -2.62 13.79 -3.81
C LEU A 43 -2.10 14.04 -2.40
N GLN A 44 -0.89 14.59 -2.26
CA GLN A 44 -0.33 14.98 -0.98
C GLN A 44 -1.25 15.97 -0.24
N SER A 45 -1.89 16.88 -0.97
CA SER A 45 -2.85 17.84 -0.42
C SER A 45 -4.07 17.18 0.26
N ASN A 46 -4.43 15.96 -0.15
CA ASN A 46 -5.55 15.20 0.42
C ASN A 46 -5.18 14.42 1.70
N LEU A 47 -3.89 14.38 2.09
CA LEU A 47 -3.45 13.71 3.33
C LEU A 47 -4.13 14.28 4.57
N ALA A 48 -4.36 15.59 4.60
CA ALA A 48 -5.06 16.27 5.70
C ALA A 48 -6.50 15.76 5.87
N GLY A 49 -7.11 15.20 4.81
CA GLY A 49 -8.45 14.62 4.81
C GLY A 49 -8.49 13.10 5.07
N LEU A 50 -7.40 12.50 5.57
CA LEU A 50 -7.26 11.05 5.80
C LEU A 50 -7.31 10.19 4.52
N GLY A 51 -7.17 10.79 3.34
CA GLY A 51 -7.13 10.06 2.08
C GLY A 51 -5.72 9.52 1.81
N PHE A 52 -5.43 8.28 2.21
CA PHE A 52 -4.14 7.61 1.89
C PHE A 52 -4.15 6.96 0.50
N GLY A 53 -4.79 7.65 -0.45
CA GLY A 53 -4.87 7.24 -1.85
C GLY A 53 -6.05 6.35 -2.20
N GLN A 54 -6.20 6.18 -3.50
CA GLN A 54 -7.13 5.26 -4.15
C GLN A 54 -6.33 4.12 -4.77
N CYS A 55 -6.92 2.93 -4.84
CA CYS A 55 -6.30 1.83 -5.56
C CYS A 55 -6.22 2.20 -7.04
N VAL A 56 -5.01 2.23 -7.60
CA VAL A 56 -4.77 2.55 -9.02
C VAL A 56 -4.33 1.32 -9.80
N GLN A 57 -3.69 0.35 -9.13
CA GLN A 57 -3.34 -0.94 -9.72
C GLN A 57 -3.48 -2.03 -8.66
N GLN A 58 -3.94 -3.21 -9.05
CA GLN A 58 -4.21 -4.31 -8.15
C GLN A 58 -3.70 -5.65 -8.68
N GLN A 59 -3.58 -6.63 -7.78
CA GLN A 59 -3.18 -8.00 -8.12
C GLN A 59 -1.81 -8.06 -8.82
N LEU A 60 -0.90 -7.16 -8.44
CA LEU A 60 0.45 -7.13 -8.98
C LEU A 60 1.22 -8.34 -8.46
N ALA A 61 1.75 -9.16 -9.37
CA ALA A 61 2.49 -10.37 -9.03
C ALA A 61 3.97 -10.10 -8.70
N GLY A 62 4.50 -8.95 -9.13
CA GLY A 62 5.89 -8.54 -8.95
C GLY A 62 6.05 -7.43 -7.92
N THR A 63 7.30 -7.08 -7.64
CA THR A 63 7.69 -6.00 -6.72
C THR A 63 7.95 -4.67 -7.44
N ASN A 64 7.24 -4.45 -8.55
CA ASN A 64 7.33 -3.23 -9.32
C ASN A 64 5.99 -2.88 -9.97
N ALA A 65 5.81 -1.60 -10.28
CA ALA A 65 4.70 -1.08 -11.06
C ALA A 65 5.15 0.15 -11.84
N THR A 66 4.47 0.41 -12.96
CA THR A 66 4.66 1.65 -13.73
C THR A 66 3.45 2.57 -13.53
N ASP A 67 3.68 3.81 -13.15
CA ASP A 67 2.65 4.85 -13.08
C ASP A 67 3.10 6.12 -13.79
N GLY A 68 2.44 6.42 -14.91
CA GLY A 68 2.72 7.58 -15.77
C GLY A 68 1.84 8.80 -15.50
N GLU A 69 1.15 8.87 -14.37
CA GLU A 69 0.30 10.02 -14.04
C GLU A 69 1.09 11.34 -14.04
N LEU A 70 0.57 12.31 -14.77
CA LEU A 70 1.15 13.64 -14.83
C LEU A 70 0.67 14.47 -13.63
N VAL A 71 1.62 14.91 -12.80
CA VAL A 71 1.33 15.76 -11.65
C VAL A 71 1.40 17.22 -12.07
N PRO A 72 0.33 18.02 -11.87
CA PRO A 72 0.38 19.45 -12.09
C PRO A 72 1.51 20.12 -11.30
N ALA A 73 2.10 21.19 -11.85
CA ALA A 73 3.14 21.93 -11.17
C ALA A 73 2.63 22.50 -9.84
N GLY A 74 3.35 22.20 -8.75
CA GLY A 74 2.98 22.61 -7.39
C GLY A 74 2.20 21.56 -6.60
N ASP A 75 1.75 20.48 -7.26
CA ASP A 75 1.20 19.31 -6.60
C ASP A 75 2.26 18.22 -6.40
N ALA A 76 1.93 17.26 -5.55
CA ALA A 76 2.71 16.05 -5.34
C ALA A 76 1.77 14.86 -5.13
N LEU A 77 2.24 13.69 -5.52
CA LEU A 77 1.55 12.44 -5.27
C LEU A 77 2.17 11.72 -4.07
N LEU A 78 1.30 11.06 -3.32
CA LEU A 78 1.63 10.03 -2.34
C LEU A 78 1.40 8.67 -2.97
N TYR A 79 2.34 7.76 -2.76
CA TYR A 79 2.22 6.37 -3.13
C TYR A 79 2.29 5.47 -1.90
N LEU A 80 1.53 4.39 -1.94
CA LEU A 80 1.51 3.36 -0.90
C LEU A 80 1.27 2.01 -1.58
N VAL A 81 1.94 0.97 -1.10
CA VAL A 81 1.73 -0.39 -1.59
C VAL A 81 1.38 -1.29 -0.42
N THR A 82 0.27 -2.02 -0.53
CA THR A 82 -0.13 -3.04 0.45
C THR A 82 0.05 -4.44 -0.12
N VAL A 83 0.07 -5.40 0.79
CA VAL A 83 0.17 -6.82 0.45
C VAL A 83 -1.21 -7.48 0.61
N ALA A 84 -1.58 -8.28 -0.38
CA ALA A 84 -2.63 -9.27 -0.24
C ALA A 84 -2.00 -10.67 -0.15
N ASN A 85 -2.43 -11.47 0.84
CA ASN A 85 -1.91 -12.82 1.04
C ASN A 85 -2.40 -13.80 -0.05
N ASN A 86 -1.91 -15.05 -0.01
CA ASN A 86 -2.26 -16.08 -0.99
C ASN A 86 -3.75 -16.50 -0.99
N ILE A 87 -4.54 -16.07 0.00
CA ILE A 87 -5.99 -16.30 0.06
C ILE A 87 -6.79 -15.02 -0.22
N GLY A 88 -6.13 -13.93 -0.63
CA GLY A 88 -6.75 -12.69 -1.09
C GLY A 88 -7.04 -11.66 0.00
N GLU A 89 -6.59 -11.87 1.23
CA GLU A 89 -6.79 -10.89 2.31
C GLU A 89 -5.70 -9.81 2.27
N GLU A 90 -6.10 -8.55 2.18
CA GLU A 90 -5.21 -7.38 2.21
C GLU A 90 -5.06 -6.82 3.63
N GLY A 91 -3.83 -6.47 4.01
CA GLY A 91 -3.57 -5.79 5.27
C GLY A 91 -3.90 -4.30 5.27
N GLY A 92 -3.81 -3.69 6.45
CA GLY A 92 -4.01 -2.25 6.62
C GLY A 92 -2.90 -1.42 5.97
N LYS A 93 -3.22 -0.17 5.64
CA LYS A 93 -2.28 0.81 5.04
C LYS A 93 -1.28 1.40 6.06
N GLY A 94 -1.06 0.71 7.17
CA GLY A 94 -0.26 1.21 8.29
C GLY A 94 -0.99 2.23 9.17
N PHE A 95 -0.20 2.96 9.95
CA PHE A 95 -0.69 3.89 10.97
C PHE A 95 -0.17 5.31 10.75
N GLN A 96 -0.93 6.28 11.26
CA GLN A 96 -0.52 7.68 11.38
C GLN A 96 0.40 7.88 12.58
N SER A 97 1.07 9.03 12.66
CA SER A 97 1.95 9.37 13.78
C SER A 97 1.23 9.43 15.14
N ASN A 98 -0.07 9.67 15.14
CA ASN A 98 -0.92 9.62 16.33
C ASN A 98 -1.41 8.19 16.69
N GLY A 99 -0.94 7.16 15.98
CA GLY A 99 -1.30 5.76 16.20
C GLY A 99 -2.64 5.33 15.60
N SER A 100 -3.39 6.22 14.93
CA SER A 100 -4.65 5.84 14.26
C SER A 100 -4.37 5.13 12.93
N ALA A 101 -5.17 4.11 12.58
CA ALA A 101 -5.04 3.42 11.31
C ALA A 101 -5.26 4.38 10.13
N ARG A 102 -4.43 4.27 9.09
CA ARG A 102 -4.59 5.03 7.85
C ARG A 102 -5.85 4.55 7.12
N GLN A 103 -6.75 5.49 6.82
CA GLN A 103 -7.99 5.23 6.12
C GLN A 103 -7.80 5.29 4.60
N GLY A 104 -8.73 4.73 3.84
CA GLY A 104 -8.69 4.78 2.39
C GLY A 104 -9.63 3.75 1.79
N ASN A 105 -9.81 3.82 0.48
CA ASN A 105 -10.60 2.81 -0.22
C ASN A 105 -9.76 1.55 -0.39
N MET A 106 -10.39 0.39 -0.25
CA MET A 106 -9.79 -0.87 -0.66
C MET A 106 -9.85 -0.98 -2.19
N CYS A 107 -9.02 -1.83 -2.79
CA CYS A 107 -9.21 -2.18 -4.20
C CYS A 107 -10.58 -2.86 -4.39
N PRO A 108 -11.28 -2.58 -5.51
CA PRO A 108 -12.58 -3.18 -5.82
C PRO A 108 -12.50 -4.66 -6.18
#